data_AF-A0A359MXN7-F1
#
_entry.id   AF-A0A359MXN7-F1
#
_cell.length_a   1.000
_cell.length_b   1.000
_cell.length_c   1.000
_cell.angle_alpha   90.00
_cell.angle_beta   90.00
_cell.angle_gamma   90.00
#
_symmetry.space_group_name_H-M   'P 1'
#
loop_
_entity.id
_entity.type
_entity.pdbx_description
1 polymer ?
#
loop_
_entity_poly.entity_id
_entity_poly.type
_entity_poly.pdbx_seq_one_letter_code
_entity_poly.pdbx_strand_id
1 'polypeptide(L)' 'MQKKSQNYFVYILRCVDSTLYTGITNNMQRRFAQHQAGP' A
#
# COMPACT_ATOMS: atom_id res chain seq x y z
N MET A 1 15.04 -22.85 -11.97
CA MET A 1 14.67 -21.72 -11.08
C MET A 1 13.37 -21.10 -11.59
N GLN A 2 12.26 -21.16 -10.85
CA GLN A 2 11.02 -20.48 -11.26
C GLN A 2 11.04 -19.02 -10.82
N LYS A 3 10.83 -18.11 -11.77
CA LYS A 3 10.75 -16.67 -11.52
C LYS A 3 9.33 -16.35 -11.04
N LYS A 4 9.17 -16.04 -9.76
CA LYS A 4 7.88 -15.68 -9.17
C LYS A 4 7.50 -14.27 -9.65
N SER A 5 6.49 -14.15 -10.50
CA SER A 5 5.95 -12.85 -10.90
C SER A 5 5.28 -12.21 -9.68
N GLN A 6 5.74 -11.02 -9.31
CA GLN A 6 5.16 -10.25 -8.20
C GLN A 6 4.29 -9.15 -8.78
N ASN A 7 3.01 -9.17 -8.43
CA ASN A 7 2.07 -8.12 -8.83
C ASN A 7 2.31 -6.89 -7.96
N TYR A 8 2.35 -5.73 -8.59
CA TYR A 8 2.40 -4.44 -7.91
C TYR A 8 1.11 -3.69 -8.16
N PHE A 9 0.66 -2.96 -7.13
CA PHE A 9 -0.57 -2.19 -7.14
C PHE A 9 -0.23 -0.74 -6.82
N VAL A 10 -0.77 0.17 -7.62
CA VAL A 10 -0.84 1.60 -7.31
C VAL A 10 -2.19 1.87 -6.65
N TYR A 11 -2.19 2.62 -5.56
CA TYR A 11 -3.40 2.89 -4.79
C TYR A 11 -3.46 4.35 -4.32
N ILE A 12 -4.69 4.79 -4.01
CA ILE A 12 -5.00 6.07 -3.37
C ILE A 12 -5.78 5.76 -2.10
N LEU A 13 -5.34 6.29 -0.95
CA LEU A 13 -6.05 6.27 0.33
C LEU A 13 -6.61 7.65 0.60
N ARG A 14 -7.79 7.71 1.21
CA ARG A 14 -8.33 8.93 1.81
C ARG A 14 -8.06 8.90 3.31
N CYS A 15 -7.37 9.90 3.80
CA CYS A 15 -7.06 10.07 5.23
C CYS A 15 -8.23 10.75 5.96
N VAL A 16 -8.19 10.68 7.30
CA VAL A 16 -9.23 11.27 8.18
C VAL A 16 -9.33 12.79 8.05
N ASP A 17 -8.23 13.46 7.73
CA ASP A 17 -8.15 14.89 7.47
C ASP A 17 -8.58 15.27 6.04
N SER A 18 -9.22 14.34 5.32
CA SER A 18 -9.62 14.46 3.92
C SER A 18 -8.47 14.60 2.92
N THR A 19 -7.22 14.44 3.35
CA THR A 19 -6.09 14.38 2.41
C THR A 19 -6.09 13.06 1.64
N LEU A 20 -5.44 13.06 0.47
CA LEU A 20 -5.25 11.87 -0.34
C LEU A 20 -3.79 11.44 -0.30
N TYR A 21 -3.55 10.18 0.04
CA TYR A 21 -2.23 9.56 0.04
C TYR A 21 -2.13 8.56 -1.11
N THR A 22 -1.09 8.67 -1.93
CA THR A 22 -0.83 7.73 -3.02
C THR A 22 0.36 6.83 -2.69
N GLY A 23 0.33 5.60 -3.17
CA GLY A 23 1.43 4.66 -2.94
C GLY A 23 1.43 3.47 -3.88
N ILE A 24 2.52 2.70 -3.81
CA ILE A 24 2.70 1.46 -4.55
C ILE A 24 3.10 0.33 -3.58
N THR A 25 2.57 -0.88 -3.79
CA THR A 25 2.95 -2.05 -2.99
C THR A 25 2.67 -3.35 -3.75
N ASN A 26 3.41 -4.40 -3.44
CA ASN A 26 3.07 -5.78 -3.84
C ASN A 26 2.34 -6.56 -2.73
N ASN A 27 2.09 -5.91 -1.58
CA ASN A 27 1.35 -6.46 -0.46
C ASN A 27 0.51 -5.35 0.20
N MET A 28 -0.78 -5.33 -0.13
CA MET A 28 -1.73 -4.31 0.34
C MET A 28 -1.96 -4.39 1.86
N GLN A 29 -2.14 -5.60 2.40
CA GLN A 29 -2.46 -5.82 3.81
C GLN A 29 -1.34 -5.32 4.72
N ARG A 30 -0.09 -5.72 4.44
CA ARG A 30 1.08 -5.25 5.20
C ARG A 30 1.17 -3.74 5.15
N ARG A 31 0.97 -3.15 3.97
CA ARG A 31 1.19 -1.71 3.78
C ARG A 31 0.10 -0.86 4.41
N PHE A 32 -1.14 -1.34 4.40
CA PHE A 32 -2.25 -0.72 5.12
C PHE A 32 -2.02 -0.77 6.64
N ALA A 33 -1.61 -1.91 7.20
CA ALA A 33 -1.31 -2.03 8.63
C ALA A 33 -0.20 -1.06 9.07
N GLN A 34 0.87 -0.92 8.28
CA GLN A 34 1.92 0.07 8.54
C GLN A 34 1.40 1.50 8.52
N HIS A 35 0.50 1.85 7.61
CA HIS A 35 -0.07 3.19 7.54
C HIS A 35 -0.95 3.48 8.77
N GLN A 36 -1.71 2.49 9.26
CA GLN A 36 -2.51 2.60 10.48
C GLN A 36 -1.66 2.69 11.75
N ALA A 37 -0.48 2.05 11.76
CA ALA A 37 0.45 2.12 12.88
C ALA A 37 1.11 3.50 13.05
N GLY A 38 0.98 4.39 12.06
CA GLY A 38 1.64 5.70 12.05
C GLY A 38 3.12 5.63 11.66
N PRO A 39 3.84 6.76 11.68
CA PRO A 39 5.29 6.77 11.83
C PRO A 39 5.72 6.04 13.11
#